data_AF-A0A3D2NKP8-F1
#
_entry.id   AF-A0A3D2NKP8-F1
#
_cell.length_a   1.000
_cell.length_b   1.000
_cell.length_c   1.000
_cell.angle_alpha   90.00
_cell.angle_beta   90.00
_cell.angle_gamma   90.00
#
_symmetry.space_group_name_H-M   'P 1'
#
loop_
_entity.id
_entity.type
_entity.pdbx_description
1 polymer ?
#
loop_
_entity_poly.entity_id
_entity_poly.type
_entity_poly.pdbx_seq_one_letter_code
_entity_poly.pdbx_strand_id
1 'polypeptide(L)'
;MEEWSNVERALIKPPQFVGEEDLPILRLLWRQRDKYDGDIAMGANGHEILNVLLGSGRLFFMERMAASGFVLSEPVRLTLGKERAARLDWGADETGRMVPRIIRSGAAVEVLPLPDATWYLDAETGEIGLLKLAQTPQQIAQLLSMPPLREIDVPAVSEVLRELVPDLPAPTISRLRTLKATLVPMLLLGTSENTYMGRFRGYGFGSQVRDYAAVNFRYGEAVLSPDHPGEFVTLKNGETVRVKRDTQQEQRLIASLHRYGLEEMPYFGRSGVAGDQKVYGLESEKAWPSFMQHDIPLLKAAGWEVVNPQGFRHHVLEVEAWVGEFDEQEDGWFSLNMGIVVNGQRVALAPLLHELFKVDPRWLDALMLAKMKDNEAIELYLPDGGRVKVPAERIKPLARTLIELFDGKAGSEEIRLSRYDVARIDALSNMDRWEFKGADALTSLAQRLRNTSGIQAVQAPEGFALELRHYQLEGLAWLQYLREQNLAGILADDMGLGKTAQALAHLLLEKQMGRMDRPSLIVLPTSLIFNWKSEA
;
A
#
# COMPACT_ATOMS: atom_id res chain seq x y z
N MET A 1 4.23 5.96 8.61
CA MET A 1 3.88 6.91 9.69
C MET A 1 4.11 6.21 11.00
N GLU A 2 4.89 6.78 11.93
CA GLU A 2 4.99 6.25 13.28
C GLU A 2 3.73 6.64 14.07
N GLU A 3 3.04 5.66 14.67
CA GLU A 3 1.84 5.89 15.48
C GLU A 3 2.24 6.52 16.84
N TRP A 4 1.54 7.58 17.24
CA TRP A 4 1.80 8.29 18.49
C TRP A 4 0.48 8.50 19.25
N SER A 5 0.44 8.10 20.53
CA SER A 5 -0.79 8.06 21.33
C SER A 5 -0.66 8.65 22.74
N ASN A 6 0.49 9.23 23.11
CA ASN A 6 0.77 9.65 24.49
C ASN A 6 0.23 11.05 24.83
N VAL A 7 -1.08 11.19 24.97
CA VAL A 7 -1.78 12.46 25.27
C VAL A 7 -1.18 13.20 26.47
N GLU A 8 -0.74 12.48 27.52
CA GLU A 8 -0.07 13.08 28.69
C GLU A 8 1.16 13.89 28.28
N ARG A 9 2.02 13.26 27.48
CA ARG A 9 3.27 13.86 27.04
C ARG A 9 2.99 15.06 26.13
N ALA A 10 1.95 15.04 25.29
CA ALA A 10 1.60 16.22 24.51
C ALA A 10 1.11 17.39 25.35
N LEU A 11 0.39 17.14 26.46
CA LEU A 11 -0.06 18.22 27.33
C LEU A 11 1.07 18.85 28.15
N ILE A 12 2.09 18.07 28.51
CA ILE A 12 3.25 18.55 29.30
C ILE A 12 4.33 19.15 28.39
N LYS A 13 4.65 18.47 27.28
CA LYS A 13 5.69 18.86 26.32
C LYS A 13 5.21 18.53 24.90
N PRO A 14 4.44 19.43 24.26
CA PRO A 14 3.87 19.21 22.94
C PRO A 14 4.97 18.84 21.91
N PRO A 15 4.82 17.73 21.17
CA PRO A 15 5.61 17.46 19.97
C PRO A 15 5.45 18.57 18.93
N GLN A 16 6.38 18.67 17.98
CA GLN A 16 6.36 19.71 16.94
C GLN A 16 5.09 19.70 16.05
N PHE A 17 4.42 18.55 15.95
CA PHE A 17 3.20 18.38 15.18
C PHE A 17 1.90 18.70 15.96
N VAL A 18 1.99 19.04 17.25
CA VAL A 18 0.84 19.43 18.09
C VAL A 18 0.79 20.95 18.20
N GLY A 19 -0.25 21.56 17.62
CA GLY A 19 -0.48 23.01 17.65
C GLY A 19 -1.32 23.47 18.85
N GLU A 20 -1.49 24.79 19.01
CA GLU A 20 -2.35 25.35 20.07
C GLU A 20 -3.83 24.94 19.92
N GLU A 21 -4.28 24.81 18.68
CA GLU A 21 -5.61 24.31 18.27
C GLU A 21 -5.89 22.86 18.71
N ASP A 22 -4.85 22.06 18.96
CA ASP A 22 -4.97 20.67 19.40
C ASP A 22 -5.12 20.54 20.92
N LEU A 23 -4.67 21.55 21.68
CA LEU A 23 -4.68 21.51 23.14
C LEU A 23 -6.09 21.36 23.74
N PRO A 24 -7.15 22.02 23.24
CA PRO A 24 -8.52 21.80 23.71
C PRO A 24 -8.97 20.34 23.53
N ILE A 25 -8.68 19.75 22.36
CA ILE A 25 -9.01 18.35 22.04
C ILE A 25 -8.28 17.41 22.99
N LEU A 26 -6.96 17.58 23.12
CA LEU A 26 -6.12 16.76 23.99
C LEU A 26 -6.55 16.86 25.47
N ARG A 27 -6.97 18.04 25.93
CA ARG A 27 -7.50 18.22 27.29
C ARG A 27 -8.84 17.50 27.50
N LEU A 28 -9.74 17.52 26.52
CA LEU A 28 -11.00 16.78 26.58
C LEU A 28 -10.76 15.27 26.61
N LEU A 29 -9.91 14.76 25.70
CA LEU A 29 -9.50 13.34 25.68
C LEU A 29 -8.84 12.93 27.00
N TRP A 30 -7.96 13.78 27.56
CA TRP A 30 -7.31 13.53 28.84
C TRP A 30 -8.26 13.52 30.03
N ARG A 31 -9.29 14.38 30.01
CA ARG A 31 -10.32 14.45 31.05
C ARG A 31 -11.22 13.20 31.05
N GLN A 32 -11.44 12.61 29.87
CA GLN A 32 -12.29 11.43 29.68
C GLN A 32 -11.55 10.09 29.85
N ARG A 33 -10.22 10.09 29.95
CA ARG A 33 -9.45 8.84 30.11
C ARG A 33 -9.97 8.05 31.31
N ASP A 34 -10.54 6.89 31.06
CA ASP A 34 -10.73 5.90 32.10
C ASP A 34 -9.42 5.12 32.26
N LYS A 35 -9.10 4.69 33.48
CA LYS A 35 -7.78 4.08 33.77
C LYS A 35 -7.55 2.72 33.10
N TYR A 36 -8.56 2.14 32.46
CA TYR A 36 -8.55 0.72 32.05
C TYR A 36 -9.11 0.40 30.67
N ASP A 37 -9.65 1.36 29.92
CA ASP A 37 -10.21 1.05 28.59
C ASP A 37 -9.70 2.02 27.52
N GLY A 38 -9.27 1.45 26.39
CA GLY A 38 -8.75 2.20 25.23
C GLY A 38 -9.81 3.00 24.48
N ASP A 39 -11.04 3.05 25.00
CA ASP A 39 -12.22 3.56 24.31
C ASP A 39 -12.51 5.03 24.70
N ILE A 40 -11.59 5.91 24.29
CA ILE A 40 -11.60 7.34 24.71
C ILE A 40 -12.86 8.07 24.22
N ALA A 41 -13.55 7.58 23.19
CA ALA A 41 -14.71 8.24 22.58
C ALA A 41 -16.07 7.96 23.26
N MET A 42 -16.18 6.91 24.09
CA MET A 42 -17.48 6.39 24.58
C MET A 42 -17.90 6.87 25.99
N GLY A 43 -17.09 7.71 26.63
CA GLY A 43 -17.36 8.27 27.96
C GLY A 43 -18.32 9.47 27.98
N ALA A 44 -18.48 10.07 29.16
CA ALA A 44 -19.50 11.08 29.45
C ALA A 44 -19.47 12.34 28.54
N ASN A 45 -18.30 12.74 28.02
CA ASN A 45 -18.16 13.89 27.12
C ASN A 45 -17.93 13.45 25.66
N GLY A 46 -18.22 12.20 25.31
CA GLY A 46 -17.96 11.65 23.98
C GLY A 46 -18.57 12.48 22.86
N HIS A 47 -19.80 13.00 23.06
CA HIS A 47 -20.48 13.82 22.07
C HIS A 47 -19.74 15.14 21.79
N GLU A 48 -19.29 15.84 22.84
CA GLU A 48 -18.50 17.06 22.72
C GLU A 48 -17.16 16.77 22.03
N ILE A 49 -16.48 15.69 22.43
CA ILE A 49 -15.21 15.27 21.84
C ILE A 49 -15.35 15.01 20.34
N LEU A 50 -16.36 14.25 19.91
CA LEU A 50 -16.61 13.98 18.49
C LEU A 50 -16.88 15.26 17.70
N ASN A 51 -17.68 16.19 18.24
CA ASN A 51 -17.94 17.47 17.59
C ASN A 51 -16.66 18.29 17.37
N VAL A 52 -15.80 18.40 18.39
CA VAL A 52 -14.54 19.16 18.27
C VAL A 52 -13.56 18.46 17.33
N LEU A 53 -13.46 17.12 17.40
CA LEU A 53 -12.63 16.34 16.48
C LEU A 53 -13.08 16.48 15.03
N LEU A 54 -14.39 16.41 14.77
CA LEU A 54 -14.95 16.62 13.43
C LEU A 54 -14.72 18.05 12.93
N GLY A 55 -14.92 19.04 13.80
CA GLY A 55 -14.68 20.45 13.49
C GLY A 55 -13.23 20.75 13.11
N SER A 56 -12.27 20.01 13.67
CA SER A 56 -10.85 20.11 13.28
C SER A 56 -10.57 19.59 11.88
N GLY A 57 -11.46 18.76 11.33
CA GLY A 57 -11.24 18.07 10.06
C GLY A 57 -10.11 17.04 10.10
N ARG A 58 -9.59 16.67 11.27
CA ARG A 58 -8.49 15.71 11.46
C ARG A 58 -8.94 14.41 12.13
N LEU A 59 -10.24 14.08 12.04
CA LEU A 59 -10.77 12.80 12.51
C LEU A 59 -10.69 11.75 11.40
N PHE A 60 -10.04 10.63 11.68
CA PHE A 60 -9.88 9.52 10.75
C PHE A 60 -10.37 8.22 11.39
N PHE A 61 -10.98 7.36 10.59
CA PHE A 61 -11.33 6.00 10.93
C PHE A 61 -10.33 5.03 10.29
N MET A 62 -9.97 3.99 11.03
CA MET A 62 -9.11 2.91 10.56
C MET A 62 -9.66 1.61 11.13
N GLU A 63 -9.96 0.65 10.27
CA GLU A 63 -10.32 -0.69 10.71
C GLU A 63 -9.04 -1.42 11.17
N ARG A 64 -9.09 -2.05 12.34
CA ARG A 64 -7.98 -2.85 12.87
C ARG A 64 -8.45 -4.25 13.15
N MET A 65 -7.62 -5.24 12.84
CA MET A 65 -7.90 -6.62 13.22
C MET A 65 -7.75 -6.74 14.73
N ALA A 66 -8.84 -7.08 15.43
CA ALA A 66 -8.90 -7.12 16.89
C ALA A 66 -7.67 -7.82 17.51
N ALA A 67 -7.08 -7.18 18.52
CA ALA A 67 -5.88 -7.62 19.26
C ALA A 67 -4.57 -7.76 18.46
N SER A 68 -4.57 -7.40 17.18
CA SER A 68 -3.37 -7.34 16.36
C SER A 68 -3.18 -5.90 15.89
N GLY A 69 -1.98 -5.34 15.96
CA GLY A 69 -1.74 -3.94 15.52
C GLY A 69 -2.02 -3.69 14.02
N PHE A 70 -2.47 -4.71 13.28
CA PHE A 70 -2.79 -4.67 11.86
C PHE A 70 -3.94 -3.75 11.55
N VAL A 71 -3.61 -2.77 10.73
CA VAL A 71 -4.55 -1.89 10.05
C VAL A 71 -5.09 -2.64 8.84
N LEU A 72 -6.40 -2.88 8.82
CA LEU A 72 -7.12 -3.57 7.75
C LEU A 72 -7.58 -2.61 6.65
N SER A 73 -7.59 -1.30 6.92
CA SER A 73 -8.01 -0.27 5.97
C SER A 73 -7.08 0.94 6.01
N GLU A 74 -6.86 1.59 4.87
CA GLU A 74 -6.25 2.92 4.88
C GLU A 74 -7.04 3.89 5.78
N PRO A 75 -6.40 4.92 6.37
CA PRO A 75 -7.11 5.93 7.16
C PRO A 75 -8.14 6.67 6.31
N VAL A 76 -9.42 6.47 6.64
CA VAL A 76 -10.53 7.16 6.00
C VAL A 76 -10.84 8.41 6.81
N ARG A 77 -10.70 9.59 6.18
CA ARG A 77 -11.08 10.85 6.82
C ARG A 77 -12.59 10.87 7.03
N LEU A 78 -13.02 11.10 8.27
CA LEU A 78 -14.43 11.20 8.59
C LEU A 78 -14.98 12.59 8.31
N THR A 79 -16.15 12.62 7.70
CA THR A 79 -16.92 13.83 7.39
C THR A 79 -18.31 13.76 7.99
N LEU A 80 -18.89 14.93 8.30
CA LEU A 80 -20.22 14.98 8.89
C LEU A 80 -21.28 14.53 7.87
N GLY A 81 -21.88 13.38 8.12
CA GLY A 81 -22.97 12.81 7.33
C GLY A 81 -24.34 13.38 7.71
N LYS A 82 -25.34 13.11 6.87
CA LYS A 82 -26.74 13.49 7.14
C LYS A 82 -27.32 12.67 8.29
N GLU A 83 -28.29 13.23 9.01
CA GLU A 83 -29.05 12.47 10.00
C GLU A 83 -29.73 11.25 9.36
N ARG A 84 -29.55 10.06 9.95
CA ARG A 84 -30.14 8.80 9.47
C ARG A 84 -31.18 8.29 10.47
N ALA A 85 -32.27 7.70 9.97
CA ALA A 85 -33.32 7.16 10.83
C ALA A 85 -32.93 5.80 11.42
N ALA A 86 -33.24 5.60 12.70
CA ALA A 86 -33.11 4.32 13.38
C ALA A 86 -34.23 4.15 14.41
N ARG A 87 -34.42 2.92 14.88
CA ARG A 87 -35.39 2.60 15.92
C ARG A 87 -34.79 1.65 16.95
N LEU A 88 -35.23 1.76 18.19
CA LEU A 88 -34.96 0.74 19.19
C LEU A 88 -35.86 -0.48 18.97
N ASP A 89 -35.32 -1.65 19.23
CA ASP A 89 -36.06 -2.90 19.30
C ASP A 89 -35.32 -3.90 20.20
N TRP A 90 -35.87 -5.10 20.33
CA TRP A 90 -35.23 -6.21 21.02
C TRP A 90 -34.80 -7.29 20.03
N GLY A 91 -33.57 -7.76 20.22
CA GLY A 91 -33.00 -8.90 19.51
C GLY A 91 -32.53 -9.96 20.49
N ALA A 92 -31.92 -11.02 19.97
CA ALA A 92 -31.23 -12.00 20.79
C ALA A 92 -29.70 -11.81 20.70
N ASP A 93 -29.00 -12.09 21.79
CA ASP A 93 -27.55 -12.31 21.77
C ASP A 93 -27.23 -13.69 21.18
N GLU A 94 -25.94 -14.00 21.03
CA GLU A 94 -25.44 -15.26 20.49
C GLU A 94 -25.91 -16.50 21.29
N THR A 95 -26.28 -16.33 22.55
CA THR A 95 -26.78 -17.38 23.44
C THR A 95 -28.31 -17.50 23.45
N GLY A 96 -29.01 -16.60 22.75
CA GLY A 96 -30.47 -16.55 22.69
C GLY A 96 -31.13 -15.72 23.78
N ARG A 97 -30.38 -14.97 24.59
CA ARG A 97 -30.95 -14.05 25.59
C ARG A 97 -31.39 -12.77 24.90
N MET A 98 -32.51 -12.20 25.36
CA MET A 98 -33.05 -10.98 24.78
C MET A 98 -32.24 -9.77 25.21
N VAL A 99 -31.78 -8.99 24.24
CA VAL A 99 -31.01 -7.76 24.44
C VAL A 99 -31.58 -6.63 23.58
N PRO A 100 -31.54 -5.39 24.06
CA PRO A 100 -31.96 -4.25 23.28
C PRO A 100 -30.97 -3.97 22.15
N ARG A 101 -31.50 -3.55 21.00
CA ARG A 101 -30.75 -3.29 19.77
C ARG A 101 -31.26 -1.99 19.14
N ILE A 102 -30.36 -1.31 18.45
CA ILE A 102 -30.73 -0.23 17.52
C ILE A 102 -30.82 -0.87 16.14
N ILE A 103 -31.98 -0.77 15.48
CA ILE A 103 -32.20 -1.23 14.11
C ILE A 103 -32.17 -0.01 13.19
N ARG A 104 -31.34 -0.07 12.15
CA ARG A 104 -31.12 1.05 11.21
C ARG A 104 -31.80 0.77 9.87
N SER A 105 -32.27 1.82 9.20
CA SER A 105 -32.72 1.76 7.81
C SER A 105 -31.59 2.19 6.88
N GLY A 106 -31.26 1.39 5.88
CA GLY A 106 -30.24 1.71 4.87
C GLY A 106 -28.92 0.99 5.08
N ALA A 107 -27.82 1.66 4.77
CA ALA A 107 -26.47 1.09 4.81
C ALA A 107 -26.06 0.63 6.22
N ALA A 108 -25.21 -0.38 6.26
CA ALA A 108 -24.59 -0.88 7.47
C ALA A 108 -23.71 0.20 8.10
N VAL A 109 -24.05 0.61 9.32
CA VAL A 109 -23.27 1.59 10.07
C VAL A 109 -23.00 1.08 11.48
N GLU A 110 -21.81 1.37 11.98
CA GLU A 110 -21.48 1.21 13.39
C GLU A 110 -22.23 2.26 14.21
N VAL A 111 -22.61 1.92 15.44
CA VAL A 111 -23.42 2.80 16.30
C VAL A 111 -22.68 3.11 17.57
N LEU A 112 -22.58 4.39 17.87
CA LEU A 112 -21.91 4.96 19.03
C LEU A 112 -22.98 5.59 19.93
N PRO A 113 -23.59 4.82 20.85
CA PRO A 113 -24.64 5.31 21.75
C PRO A 113 -24.03 6.13 22.90
N LEU A 114 -23.73 7.41 22.64
CA LEU A 114 -23.17 8.31 23.63
C LEU A 114 -24.28 8.87 24.54
N PRO A 115 -23.95 9.31 25.77
CA PRO A 115 -24.95 9.74 26.76
C PRO A 115 -25.87 10.87 26.31
N ASP A 116 -25.37 11.79 25.48
CA ASP A 116 -26.10 12.97 25.02
C ASP A 116 -26.58 12.88 23.56
N ALA A 117 -26.10 11.89 22.80
CA ALA A 117 -26.45 11.72 21.39
C ALA A 117 -26.08 10.31 20.91
N THR A 118 -26.89 9.74 20.01
CA THR A 118 -26.53 8.48 19.34
C THR A 118 -25.94 8.79 17.97
N TRP A 119 -24.68 8.44 17.77
CA TRP A 119 -23.98 8.63 16.50
C TRP A 119 -23.95 7.33 15.69
N TYR A 120 -23.81 7.46 14.38
CA TYR A 120 -23.43 6.40 13.48
C TYR A 120 -22.09 6.71 12.83
N LEU A 121 -21.38 5.65 12.46
CA LEU A 121 -20.16 5.67 11.66
C LEU A 121 -20.33 4.74 10.45
N ASP A 122 -20.19 5.31 9.26
CA ASP A 122 -20.20 4.62 7.98
C ASP A 122 -18.76 4.54 7.45
N ALA A 123 -18.13 3.39 7.70
CA ALA A 123 -16.75 3.14 7.29
C ALA A 123 -16.57 3.08 5.77
N GLU A 124 -17.61 2.70 5.01
CA GLU A 124 -17.54 2.59 3.56
C GLU A 124 -17.51 3.97 2.90
N THR A 125 -18.31 4.91 3.39
CA THR A 125 -18.38 6.27 2.84
C THR A 125 -17.50 7.29 3.56
N GLY A 126 -16.93 6.94 4.72
CA GLY A 126 -16.22 7.88 5.59
C GLY A 126 -17.16 8.95 6.17
N GLU A 127 -18.42 8.60 6.39
CA GLU A 127 -19.41 9.51 7.00
C GLU A 127 -19.61 9.17 8.47
N ILE A 128 -19.72 10.18 9.33
CA ILE A 128 -20.15 10.04 10.72
C ILE A 128 -21.23 11.07 10.99
N GLY A 129 -22.31 10.68 11.66
CA GLY A 129 -23.45 11.58 11.86
C GLY A 129 -24.39 11.10 12.96
N LEU A 130 -25.51 11.80 13.11
CA LEU A 130 -26.50 11.49 14.14
C LEU A 130 -27.52 10.46 13.67
N LEU A 131 -27.90 9.56 14.56
CA LEU A 131 -29.06 8.72 14.42
C LEU A 131 -30.27 9.39 15.06
N LYS A 132 -31.35 9.48 14.29
CA LYS A 132 -32.65 9.94 14.76
C LYS A 132 -33.44 8.77 15.29
N LEU A 133 -33.70 8.78 16.59
CA LEU A 133 -34.60 7.85 17.27
C LEU A 133 -35.73 8.63 17.94
N ALA A 134 -36.84 7.94 18.28
CA ALA A 134 -37.97 8.56 18.95
C ALA A 134 -37.70 8.83 20.45
N GLN A 135 -36.77 8.08 21.04
CA GLN A 135 -36.42 8.13 22.46
C GLN A 135 -35.30 9.13 22.74
N THR A 136 -35.19 9.56 24.00
CA THR A 136 -34.08 10.43 24.42
C THR A 136 -32.75 9.65 24.48
N PRO A 137 -31.60 10.32 24.30
CA PRO A 137 -30.27 9.69 24.44
C PRO A 137 -30.08 8.95 25.76
N GLN A 138 -30.60 9.48 26.86
CA GLN A 138 -30.52 8.84 28.18
C GLN A 138 -31.37 7.56 28.24
N GLN A 139 -32.57 7.57 27.67
CA GLN A 139 -33.42 6.37 27.57
C GLN A 139 -32.74 5.29 26.70
N ILE A 140 -32.10 5.68 25.60
CA ILE A 140 -31.36 4.78 24.71
C ILE A 140 -30.19 4.14 25.47
N ALA A 141 -29.35 4.95 26.13
CA ALA A 141 -28.20 4.45 26.88
C ALA A 141 -28.62 3.53 28.06
N GLN A 142 -29.68 3.90 28.79
CA GLN A 142 -30.21 3.08 29.88
C GLN A 142 -30.76 1.75 29.36
N LEU A 143 -31.52 1.76 28.27
CA LEU A 143 -32.01 0.52 27.68
C LEU A 143 -30.84 -0.36 27.21
N LEU A 144 -29.89 0.19 26.46
CA LEU A 144 -28.72 -0.56 25.94
C LEU A 144 -27.81 -1.14 27.02
N SER A 145 -27.82 -0.58 28.23
CA SER A 145 -27.08 -1.10 29.39
C SER A 145 -27.85 -2.15 30.20
N MET A 146 -29.08 -2.47 29.82
CA MET A 146 -29.83 -3.56 30.47
C MET A 146 -29.11 -4.90 30.28
N PRO A 147 -29.07 -5.74 31.33
CA PRO A 147 -28.49 -7.07 31.22
C PRO A 147 -29.32 -7.94 30.27
N PRO A 148 -28.69 -8.92 29.58
CA PRO A 148 -29.39 -9.87 28.74
C PRO A 148 -30.48 -10.62 29.51
N LEU A 149 -31.71 -10.59 29.01
CA LEU A 149 -32.87 -11.19 29.65
C LEU A 149 -33.02 -12.65 29.22
N ARG A 150 -33.28 -13.54 30.18
CA ARG A 150 -33.65 -14.92 29.84
C ARG A 150 -35.10 -14.93 29.38
N GLU A 151 -35.46 -15.95 28.60
CA GLU A 151 -36.81 -16.12 28.07
C GLU A 151 -37.90 -16.05 29.17
N ILE A 152 -37.62 -16.60 30.36
CA ILE A 152 -38.54 -16.57 31.51
C ILE A 152 -38.75 -15.18 32.09
N ASP A 153 -37.77 -14.27 31.96
CA ASP A 153 -37.83 -12.92 32.51
C ASP A 153 -38.55 -11.94 31.55
N VAL A 154 -38.67 -12.31 30.27
CA VAL A 154 -39.24 -11.45 29.22
C VAL A 154 -40.67 -10.99 29.52
N PRO A 155 -41.64 -11.85 29.91
CA PRO A 155 -43.00 -11.41 30.17
C PRO A 155 -43.09 -10.34 31.27
N ALA A 156 -42.37 -10.55 32.39
CA ALA A 156 -42.36 -9.62 33.51
C ALA A 156 -41.74 -8.27 33.13
N VAL A 157 -40.61 -8.27 32.43
CA VAL A 157 -39.97 -7.03 31.97
C VAL A 157 -40.82 -6.32 30.91
N SER A 158 -41.50 -7.07 30.04
CA SER A 158 -42.41 -6.51 29.03
C SER A 158 -43.59 -5.78 29.67
N GLU A 159 -44.16 -6.34 30.73
CA GLU A 159 -45.25 -5.72 31.51
C GLU A 159 -44.78 -4.41 32.16
N VAL A 160 -43.65 -4.46 32.89
CA VAL A 160 -43.09 -3.28 33.58
C VAL A 160 -42.74 -2.17 32.60
N LEU A 161 -42.12 -2.48 31.46
CA LEU A 161 -41.79 -1.47 30.45
C LEU A 161 -43.03 -0.83 29.85
N ARG A 162 -44.09 -1.61 29.56
CA ARG A 162 -45.36 -1.05 29.03
C ARG A 162 -46.07 -0.16 30.03
N GLU A 163 -45.97 -0.46 31.32
CA GLU A 163 -46.61 0.32 32.38
C GLU A 163 -45.83 1.59 32.71
N LEU A 164 -44.51 1.49 32.93
CA LEU A 164 -43.70 2.59 33.42
C LEU A 164 -43.13 3.48 32.31
N VAL A 165 -42.84 2.93 31.13
CA VAL A 165 -42.18 3.65 30.03
C VAL A 165 -42.74 3.19 28.66
N PRO A 166 -44.00 3.51 28.34
CA PRO A 166 -44.68 3.00 27.13
C PRO A 166 -44.03 3.43 25.81
N ASP A 167 -43.20 4.47 25.84
CA ASP A 167 -42.45 4.96 24.68
C ASP A 167 -41.26 4.05 24.31
N LEU A 168 -40.87 3.12 25.18
CA LEU A 168 -39.83 2.13 24.90
C LEU A 168 -40.42 0.84 24.32
N PRO A 169 -39.73 0.21 23.36
CA PRO A 169 -40.15 -1.09 22.85
C PRO A 169 -40.07 -2.13 23.97
N ALA A 170 -41.09 -2.96 24.11
CA ALA A 170 -41.11 -4.04 25.09
C ALA A 170 -40.53 -5.34 24.49
N PRO A 171 -39.72 -6.12 25.23
CA PRO A 171 -39.15 -7.36 24.74
C PRO A 171 -40.25 -8.36 24.37
N THR A 172 -40.08 -9.04 23.24
CA THR A 172 -41.02 -10.06 22.74
C THR A 172 -40.25 -11.22 22.12
N ILE A 173 -40.60 -12.46 22.51
CA ILE A 173 -39.92 -13.69 22.08
C ILE A 173 -40.25 -14.07 20.61
N SER A 174 -41.41 -13.64 20.10
CA SER A 174 -42.07 -14.26 18.94
C SER A 174 -41.79 -13.64 17.56
N ARG A 175 -40.67 -12.93 17.32
CA ARG A 175 -40.48 -12.15 16.08
C ARG A 175 -39.13 -12.25 15.37
N LEU A 176 -38.21 -13.10 15.78
CA LEU A 176 -36.92 -13.17 15.08
C LEU A 176 -37.08 -13.89 13.73
N ARG A 177 -36.77 -13.16 12.66
CA ARG A 177 -36.79 -13.67 11.28
C ARG A 177 -35.86 -14.89 11.19
N THR A 178 -36.40 -16.00 10.71
CA THR A 178 -35.60 -17.22 10.52
C THR A 178 -35.05 -17.28 9.11
N LEU A 179 -33.73 -17.30 8.97
CA LEU A 179 -33.06 -17.50 7.68
C LEU A 179 -33.01 -18.99 7.35
N LYS A 180 -33.69 -19.37 6.27
CA LYS A 180 -33.59 -20.68 5.62
C LYS A 180 -32.89 -20.48 4.28
N ALA A 181 -31.57 -20.38 4.32
CA ALA A 181 -30.73 -20.18 3.16
C ALA A 181 -29.82 -21.39 2.95
N THR A 182 -29.35 -21.57 1.72
CA THR A 182 -28.34 -22.58 1.39
C THR A 182 -27.02 -22.20 2.05
N LEU A 183 -26.35 -23.20 2.65
CA LEU A 183 -25.01 -23.07 3.23
C LEU A 183 -23.99 -22.78 2.13
N VAL A 184 -23.24 -21.69 2.28
CA VAL A 184 -22.05 -21.40 1.48
C VAL A 184 -20.82 -21.40 2.39
N PRO A 185 -19.88 -22.36 2.22
CA PRO A 185 -18.65 -22.37 2.99
C PRO A 185 -17.69 -21.29 2.50
N MET A 186 -17.10 -20.57 3.44
CA MET A 186 -16.17 -19.48 3.18
C MET A 186 -14.81 -19.78 3.80
N LEU A 187 -13.74 -19.49 3.07
CA LEU A 187 -12.37 -19.60 3.54
C LEU A 187 -11.71 -18.22 3.47
N LEU A 188 -11.50 -17.58 4.63
CA LEU A 188 -10.82 -16.30 4.74
C LEU A 188 -9.33 -16.54 4.98
N LEU A 189 -8.48 -16.15 4.05
CA LEU A 189 -7.03 -16.23 4.20
C LEU A 189 -6.50 -15.00 4.94
N GLY A 190 -5.44 -15.15 5.73
CA GLY A 190 -4.86 -14.03 6.43
C GLY A 190 -3.43 -14.31 6.90
N THR A 191 -2.70 -13.23 7.16
CA THR A 191 -1.38 -13.27 7.78
C THR A 191 -1.45 -12.50 9.09
N SER A 192 -0.92 -13.10 10.16
CA SER A 192 -0.76 -12.46 11.47
C SER A 192 0.73 -12.30 11.75
N GLU A 193 1.15 -11.08 12.10
CA GLU A 193 2.51 -10.84 12.58
C GLU A 193 2.54 -10.88 14.10
N ASN A 194 3.67 -11.32 14.65
CA ASN A 194 3.92 -11.41 16.09
C ASN A 194 2.99 -12.35 16.88
N THR A 195 2.45 -13.39 16.23
CA THR A 195 1.67 -14.42 16.92
C THR A 195 2.60 -15.31 17.74
N TYR A 196 2.38 -15.38 19.05
CA TYR A 196 3.08 -16.34 19.91
C TYR A 196 2.51 -17.75 19.67
N MET A 197 3.34 -18.68 19.22
CA MET A 197 2.91 -20.04 18.91
C MET A 197 3.74 -21.11 19.62
N GLY A 198 3.06 -22.16 20.06
CA GLY A 198 3.68 -23.47 20.31
C GLY A 198 4.21 -24.10 19.01
N ARG A 199 4.93 -25.22 19.09
CA ARG A 199 5.32 -25.97 17.88
C ARG A 199 4.07 -26.41 17.12
N PHE A 200 4.01 -26.10 15.82
CA PHE A 200 2.94 -26.54 14.94
C PHE A 200 3.54 -26.98 13.61
N ARG A 201 3.60 -28.29 13.36
CA ARG A 201 4.16 -28.87 12.13
C ARG A 201 5.57 -28.32 11.84
N GLY A 202 5.81 -27.80 10.64
CA GLY A 202 7.10 -27.20 10.24
C GLY A 202 7.36 -25.82 10.86
N TYR A 203 6.42 -25.27 11.63
CA TYR A 203 6.57 -24.01 12.33
C TYR A 203 7.17 -24.20 13.72
N GLY A 204 8.30 -23.52 13.95
CA GLY A 204 9.01 -23.50 15.23
C GLY A 204 8.25 -22.74 16.32
N PHE A 205 8.75 -22.90 17.55
CA PHE A 205 8.26 -22.22 18.74
C PHE A 205 8.67 -20.73 18.76
N GLY A 206 7.79 -19.86 19.25
CA GLY A 206 8.08 -18.44 19.49
C GLY A 206 7.15 -17.49 18.72
N SER A 207 7.46 -16.19 18.78
CA SER A 207 6.74 -15.16 18.04
C SER A 207 7.27 -15.08 16.61
N GLN A 208 6.40 -15.31 15.63
CA GLN A 208 6.76 -15.29 14.21
C GLN A 208 5.55 -14.90 13.36
N VAL A 209 5.81 -14.44 12.12
CA VAL A 209 4.76 -14.20 11.13
C VAL A 209 4.15 -15.52 10.67
N ARG A 210 2.83 -15.61 10.64
CA ARG A 210 2.07 -16.83 10.33
C ARG A 210 0.92 -16.56 9.37
N ASP A 211 0.70 -17.52 8.48
CA ASP A 211 -0.48 -17.55 7.62
C ASP A 211 -1.51 -18.49 8.20
N TYR A 212 -2.77 -18.13 8.00
CA TYR A 212 -3.89 -18.92 8.46
C TYR A 212 -5.04 -18.84 7.46
N ALA A 213 -5.92 -19.83 7.55
CA ALA A 213 -7.20 -19.86 6.88
C ALA A 213 -8.29 -19.98 7.95
N ALA A 214 -9.16 -18.98 8.06
CA ALA A 214 -10.33 -18.99 8.93
C ALA A 214 -11.55 -19.50 8.15
N VAL A 215 -12.28 -20.44 8.75
CA VAL A 215 -13.48 -21.02 8.16
C VAL A 215 -14.70 -20.24 8.64
N ASN A 216 -15.57 -19.85 7.73
CA ASN A 216 -16.86 -19.24 8.04
C ASN A 216 -17.96 -19.87 7.18
N PHE A 217 -19.20 -19.74 7.61
CA PHE A 217 -20.37 -20.27 6.93
C PHE A 217 -21.39 -19.17 6.71
N ARG A 218 -21.74 -18.93 5.44
CA ARG A 218 -22.77 -17.97 5.09
C ARG A 218 -24.12 -18.65 4.90
N TYR A 219 -25.13 -18.11 5.56
CA TYR A 219 -26.54 -18.47 5.42
C TYR A 219 -27.32 -17.21 5.04
N GLY A 220 -27.42 -16.93 3.74
CA GLY A 220 -28.04 -15.71 3.24
C GLY A 220 -27.23 -14.48 3.65
N GLU A 221 -27.82 -13.62 4.49
CA GLU A 221 -27.20 -12.39 4.99
C GLU A 221 -26.30 -12.61 6.23
N ALA A 222 -26.42 -13.77 6.89
CA ALA A 222 -25.67 -14.08 8.10
C ALA A 222 -24.38 -14.85 7.79
N VAL A 223 -23.28 -14.47 8.46
CA VAL A 223 -21.99 -15.18 8.41
C VAL A 223 -21.66 -15.65 9.84
N LEU A 224 -21.28 -16.91 9.98
CA LEU A 224 -21.05 -17.59 11.25
C LEU A 224 -19.71 -18.31 11.23
N SER A 225 -18.95 -18.22 12.32
CA SER A 225 -17.81 -19.11 12.54
C SER A 225 -18.29 -20.49 13.04
N PRO A 226 -17.50 -21.56 12.83
CA PRO A 226 -17.80 -22.88 13.37
C PRO A 226 -18.02 -22.88 14.89
N ASP A 227 -17.29 -22.03 15.61
CA ASP A 227 -17.31 -21.95 17.08
C ASP A 227 -18.44 -21.07 17.63
N HIS A 228 -19.26 -20.45 16.78
CA HIS A 228 -20.38 -19.62 17.21
C HIS A 228 -21.32 -20.44 18.12
N PRO A 229 -21.66 -19.96 19.34
CA PRO A 229 -22.28 -20.77 20.38
C PRO A 229 -23.76 -21.09 20.13
N GLY A 230 -24.42 -20.42 19.17
CA GLY A 230 -25.85 -20.55 18.96
C GLY A 230 -26.33 -20.42 17.51
N GLU A 231 -27.61 -20.09 17.37
CA GLU A 231 -28.31 -19.89 16.09
C GLU A 231 -28.62 -18.41 15.82
N PHE A 232 -28.39 -17.53 16.79
CA PHE A 232 -28.76 -16.12 16.67
C PHE A 232 -27.58 -15.29 16.16
N VAL A 233 -27.82 -14.50 15.12
CA VAL A 233 -26.82 -13.62 14.50
C VAL A 233 -27.39 -12.23 14.41
N THR A 234 -26.60 -11.23 14.81
CA THR A 234 -26.95 -9.82 14.59
C THR A 234 -26.39 -9.39 13.25
N LEU A 235 -27.27 -9.03 12.32
CA LEU A 235 -26.90 -8.52 11.01
C LEU A 235 -26.31 -7.10 11.13
N LYS A 236 -25.66 -6.63 10.06
CA LYS A 236 -25.04 -5.29 10.03
C LYS A 236 -26.04 -4.14 10.28
N ASN A 237 -27.31 -4.34 9.93
CA ASN A 237 -28.39 -3.38 10.19
C ASN A 237 -28.90 -3.38 11.66
N GLY A 238 -28.32 -4.20 12.54
CA GLY A 238 -28.71 -4.34 13.94
C GLY A 238 -29.88 -5.30 14.20
N GLU A 239 -30.51 -5.85 13.15
CA GLU A 239 -31.55 -6.87 13.30
C GLU A 239 -30.93 -8.21 13.72
N THR A 240 -31.52 -8.86 14.73
CA THR A 240 -31.18 -10.24 15.04
C THR A 240 -32.02 -11.20 14.21
N VAL A 241 -31.35 -12.14 13.56
CA VAL A 241 -31.98 -13.25 12.83
C VAL A 241 -31.63 -14.58 13.48
N ARG A 242 -32.53 -15.55 13.35
CA ARG A 242 -32.27 -16.94 13.72
C ARG A 242 -31.85 -17.72 12.49
N VAL A 243 -30.67 -18.32 12.52
CA VAL A 243 -30.12 -19.13 11.44
C VAL A 243 -30.29 -20.59 11.78
N LYS A 244 -30.99 -21.34 10.91
CA LYS A 244 -31.07 -22.79 11.03
C LYS A 244 -29.80 -23.42 10.44
N ARG A 245 -28.81 -23.68 11.29
CA ARG A 245 -27.51 -24.24 10.89
C ARG A 245 -27.64 -25.71 10.48
N ASP A 246 -26.92 -26.12 9.44
CA ASP A 246 -26.71 -27.52 9.10
C ASP A 246 -25.33 -27.97 9.64
N THR A 247 -25.27 -28.21 10.94
CA THR A 247 -24.01 -28.52 11.64
C THR A 247 -23.35 -29.81 11.12
N GLN A 248 -24.13 -30.75 10.58
CA GLN A 248 -23.58 -31.96 9.98
C GLN A 248 -22.85 -31.65 8.67
N GLN A 249 -23.44 -30.80 7.83
CA GLN A 249 -22.79 -30.36 6.60
C GLN A 249 -21.56 -29.48 6.89
N GLU A 250 -21.65 -28.56 7.86
CA GLU A 250 -20.52 -27.74 8.33
C GLU A 250 -19.32 -28.61 8.74
N GLN A 251 -19.54 -29.63 9.56
CA GLN A 251 -18.48 -30.55 10.00
C GLN A 251 -17.86 -31.35 8.84
N ARG A 252 -18.68 -31.80 7.87
CA ARG A 252 -18.17 -32.49 6.67
C ARG A 252 -17.29 -31.57 5.82
N LEU A 253 -17.68 -30.31 5.68
CA LEU A 253 -16.91 -29.30 4.94
C LEU A 253 -15.58 -29.01 5.64
N ILE A 254 -15.58 -28.80 6.96
CA ILE A 254 -14.36 -28.64 7.75
C ILE A 254 -13.45 -29.86 7.60
N ALA A 255 -13.98 -31.08 7.76
CA ALA A 255 -13.20 -32.31 7.60
C ALA A 255 -12.60 -32.45 6.20
N SER A 256 -13.23 -31.86 5.17
CA SER A 256 -12.73 -31.91 3.81
C SER A 256 -11.45 -31.08 3.59
N LEU A 257 -11.17 -30.11 4.47
CA LEU A 257 -10.00 -29.22 4.40
C LEU A 257 -8.68 -29.97 4.61
N HIS A 258 -8.67 -31.06 5.38
CA HIS A 258 -7.50 -31.93 5.56
C HIS A 258 -6.94 -32.45 4.24
N ARG A 259 -7.80 -32.66 3.22
CA ARG A 259 -7.36 -33.13 1.89
C ARG A 259 -6.51 -32.10 1.14
N TYR A 260 -6.62 -30.83 1.52
CA TYR A 260 -5.83 -29.73 0.97
C TYR A 260 -4.66 -29.34 1.90
N GLY A 261 -4.36 -30.18 2.90
CA GLY A 261 -3.24 -29.98 3.82
C GLY A 261 -3.46 -28.96 4.94
N LEU A 262 -4.67 -28.40 5.05
CA LEU A 262 -5.07 -27.48 6.12
C LEU A 262 -5.40 -28.24 7.40
N GLU A 263 -4.68 -27.93 8.47
CA GLU A 263 -4.81 -28.55 9.80
C GLU A 263 -5.14 -27.50 10.87
N GLU A 264 -5.98 -27.85 11.86
CA GLU A 264 -6.38 -26.91 12.93
C GLU A 264 -5.16 -26.45 13.74
N MET A 265 -5.02 -25.14 13.91
CA MET A 265 -3.94 -24.55 14.69
C MET A 265 -4.24 -24.61 16.20
N PRO A 266 -3.21 -24.84 17.05
CA PRO A 266 -3.39 -24.89 18.49
C PRO A 266 -3.85 -23.55 19.07
N TYR A 267 -4.59 -23.59 20.19
CA TYR A 267 -5.22 -22.42 20.83
C TYR A 267 -4.26 -21.24 21.08
N PHE A 268 -3.07 -21.48 21.64
CA PHE A 268 -2.10 -20.40 21.85
C PHE A 268 -1.66 -19.73 20.54
N GLY A 269 -1.69 -20.47 19.43
CA GLY A 269 -1.30 -19.99 18.13
C GLY A 269 -2.34 -19.22 17.33
N ARG A 270 -3.54 -19.04 17.88
CA ARG A 270 -4.63 -18.28 17.25
C ARG A 270 -5.15 -17.14 18.11
N SER A 271 -4.57 -16.93 19.30
CA SER A 271 -4.98 -15.85 20.19
C SER A 271 -4.69 -14.49 19.54
N GLY A 272 -5.71 -13.64 19.45
CA GLY A 272 -5.68 -12.36 18.74
C GLY A 272 -5.72 -12.48 17.22
N VAL A 273 -6.02 -13.67 16.68
CA VAL A 273 -6.17 -13.90 15.24
C VAL A 273 -7.63 -14.19 14.93
N ALA A 274 -8.20 -13.45 13.98
CA ALA A 274 -9.56 -13.66 13.47
C ALA A 274 -10.65 -13.78 14.56
N GLY A 275 -10.51 -13.06 15.69
CA GLY A 275 -11.48 -13.10 16.79
C GLY A 275 -11.44 -14.38 17.63
N ASP A 276 -10.25 -14.98 17.82
CA ASP A 276 -10.01 -16.20 18.62
C ASP A 276 -10.71 -17.48 18.13
N GLN A 277 -11.34 -17.43 16.94
CA GLN A 277 -11.96 -18.59 16.31
C GLN A 277 -10.93 -19.64 15.89
N LYS A 278 -11.40 -20.85 15.60
CA LYS A 278 -10.60 -21.90 14.96
C LYS A 278 -10.09 -21.45 13.60
N VAL A 279 -8.77 -21.51 13.46
CA VAL A 279 -8.06 -21.25 12.21
C VAL A 279 -7.19 -22.45 11.85
N TYR A 280 -6.89 -22.56 10.56
CA TYR A 280 -6.20 -23.69 9.97
C TYR A 280 -4.92 -23.22 9.29
N GLY A 281 -3.87 -24.04 9.34
CA GLY A 281 -2.58 -23.75 8.74
C GLY A 281 -2.06 -24.92 7.92
N LEU A 282 -1.24 -24.61 6.92
CA LEU A 282 -0.50 -25.61 6.15
C LEU A 282 0.73 -26.13 6.93
N GLU A 283 1.48 -27.04 6.33
CA GLU A 283 2.65 -27.66 6.97
C GLU A 283 3.77 -26.65 7.30
N SER A 284 4.00 -25.70 6.41
CA SER A 284 5.03 -24.67 6.54
C SER A 284 4.70 -23.48 5.64
N GLU A 285 5.42 -22.36 5.82
CA GLU A 285 5.28 -21.17 4.97
C GLU A 285 5.47 -21.49 3.48
N LYS A 286 6.39 -22.39 3.16
CA LYS A 286 6.71 -22.83 1.79
C LYS A 286 5.56 -23.57 1.09
N ALA A 287 4.58 -24.08 1.83
CA ALA A 287 3.44 -24.81 1.26
C ALA A 287 2.38 -23.87 0.67
N TRP A 288 2.31 -22.61 1.14
CA TRP A 288 1.28 -21.67 0.74
C TRP A 288 1.29 -21.29 -0.74
N PRO A 289 2.44 -21.03 -1.40
CA PRO A 289 2.45 -20.73 -2.83
C PRO A 289 1.83 -21.85 -3.69
N SER A 290 2.12 -23.11 -3.36
CA SER A 290 1.54 -24.26 -4.08
C SER A 290 0.05 -24.38 -3.84
N PHE A 291 -0.39 -24.18 -2.59
CA PHE A 291 -1.79 -24.20 -2.20
C PHE A 291 -2.60 -23.11 -2.92
N MET A 292 -2.06 -21.88 -3.00
CA MET A 292 -2.69 -20.78 -3.72
C MET A 292 -2.87 -21.08 -5.21
N GLN A 293 -1.89 -21.74 -5.83
CA GLN A 293 -1.89 -22.03 -7.26
C GLN A 293 -2.77 -23.24 -7.63
N HIS A 294 -2.74 -24.31 -6.84
CA HIS A 294 -3.35 -25.60 -7.21
C HIS A 294 -4.61 -25.92 -6.40
N ASP A 295 -4.63 -25.63 -5.10
CA ASP A 295 -5.71 -26.07 -4.20
C ASP A 295 -6.87 -25.06 -4.14
N ILE A 296 -6.59 -23.75 -4.22
CA ILE A 296 -7.64 -22.72 -4.24
C ILE A 296 -8.64 -22.89 -5.40
N PRO A 297 -8.21 -23.15 -6.66
CA PRO A 297 -9.14 -23.45 -7.75
C PRO A 297 -10.02 -24.69 -7.47
N LEU A 298 -9.46 -25.72 -6.85
CA LEU A 298 -10.19 -26.95 -6.50
C LEU A 298 -11.20 -26.70 -5.36
N LEU A 299 -10.85 -25.87 -4.38
CA LEU A 299 -11.76 -25.44 -3.31
C LEU A 299 -12.93 -24.64 -3.89
N LYS A 300 -12.65 -23.68 -4.78
CA LYS A 300 -13.69 -22.92 -5.50
C LYS A 300 -14.61 -23.83 -6.30
N ALA A 301 -14.05 -24.81 -7.02
CA ALA A 301 -14.84 -25.81 -7.75
C ALA A 301 -15.68 -26.72 -6.83
N ALA A 302 -15.23 -26.95 -5.59
CA ALA A 302 -15.97 -27.67 -4.56
C ALA A 302 -17.04 -26.82 -3.85
N GLY A 303 -17.23 -25.56 -4.26
CA GLY A 303 -18.26 -24.65 -3.74
C GLY A 303 -17.79 -23.75 -2.59
N TRP A 304 -16.48 -23.68 -2.30
CA TRP A 304 -15.94 -22.74 -1.33
C TRP A 304 -15.79 -21.34 -1.91
N GLU A 305 -16.24 -20.34 -1.16
CA GLU A 305 -15.90 -18.96 -1.43
C GLU A 305 -14.60 -18.59 -0.70
N VAL A 306 -13.54 -18.34 -1.46
CA VAL A 306 -12.23 -17.99 -0.90
C VAL A 306 -12.06 -16.48 -0.92
N VAL A 307 -11.91 -15.89 0.26
CA VAL A 307 -11.65 -14.46 0.46
C VAL A 307 -10.16 -14.27 0.72
N ASN A 308 -9.52 -13.46 -0.12
CA ASN A 308 -8.08 -13.22 -0.10
C ASN A 308 -7.80 -11.71 0.10
N PRO A 309 -7.59 -11.25 1.35
CA PRO A 309 -7.40 -9.84 1.65
C PRO A 309 -6.03 -9.34 1.16
N GLN A 310 -5.92 -8.04 0.87
CA GLN A 310 -4.70 -7.41 0.37
C GLN A 310 -3.49 -7.57 1.33
N GLY A 311 -3.74 -7.64 2.65
CA GLY A 311 -2.70 -7.87 3.66
C GLY A 311 -2.23 -9.32 3.80
N PHE A 312 -2.73 -10.26 2.98
CA PHE A 312 -2.27 -11.64 3.02
C PHE A 312 -0.93 -11.79 2.28
N ARG A 313 0.13 -12.27 2.95
CA ARG A 313 1.49 -12.27 2.39
C ARG A 313 1.70 -13.15 1.14
N HIS A 314 0.77 -14.06 0.85
CA HIS A 314 0.78 -14.89 -0.36
C HIS A 314 -0.25 -14.44 -1.40
N HIS A 315 -0.79 -13.23 -1.24
CA HIS A 315 -1.56 -12.56 -2.27
C HIS A 315 -0.62 -12.21 -3.42
N VAL A 316 -0.57 -13.08 -4.43
CA VAL A 316 0.20 -12.84 -5.66
C VAL A 316 -0.67 -12.00 -6.59
N LEU A 317 -0.24 -10.76 -6.81
CA LEU A 317 -0.83 -9.86 -7.79
C LEU A 317 -0.27 -10.15 -9.18
N GLU A 318 -1.12 -10.05 -10.19
CA GLU A 318 -0.71 -10.12 -11.58
C GLU A 318 -0.24 -8.74 -12.06
N VAL A 319 0.84 -8.73 -12.85
CA VAL A 319 1.27 -7.49 -13.50
C VAL A 319 0.42 -7.28 -14.74
N GLU A 320 -0.38 -6.21 -14.74
CA GLU A 320 -1.29 -5.85 -15.82
C GLU A 320 -0.53 -5.30 -17.02
N ALA A 321 0.46 -4.43 -16.77
CA ALA A 321 1.26 -3.81 -17.81
C ALA A 321 2.67 -3.44 -17.31
N TRP A 322 3.61 -3.34 -18.25
CA TRP A 322 4.95 -2.82 -18.02
C TRP A 322 5.06 -1.48 -18.74
N VAL A 323 5.34 -0.42 -17.99
CA VAL A 323 5.29 0.95 -18.51
C VAL A 323 6.65 1.62 -18.36
N GLY A 324 7.09 2.26 -19.44
CA GLY A 324 8.27 3.12 -19.44
C GLY A 324 7.88 4.52 -19.86
N GLU A 325 8.38 5.52 -19.14
CA GLU A 325 8.26 6.91 -19.53
C GLU A 325 9.65 7.49 -19.77
N PHE A 326 9.79 8.15 -20.91
CA PHE A 326 10.99 8.86 -21.30
C PHE A 326 10.70 10.35 -21.32
N ASP A 327 11.50 11.14 -20.60
CA ASP A 327 11.36 12.59 -20.57
C ASP A 327 12.68 13.27 -20.94
N GLU A 328 12.60 14.20 -21.89
CA GLU A 328 13.72 15.03 -22.36
C GLU A 328 13.70 16.33 -21.56
N GLN A 329 14.73 16.53 -20.73
CA GLN A 329 14.87 17.74 -19.94
C GLN A 329 15.44 18.88 -20.80
N GLU A 330 15.10 20.12 -20.47
CA GLU A 330 15.54 21.33 -21.20
C GLU A 330 17.08 21.44 -21.34
N ASP A 331 17.83 20.78 -20.45
CA ASP A 331 19.30 20.74 -20.44
C ASP A 331 19.91 19.66 -21.35
N GLY A 332 19.08 18.94 -22.14
CA GLY A 332 19.52 17.84 -23.01
C GLY A 332 19.83 16.53 -22.27
N TRP A 333 19.47 16.45 -20.99
CA TRP A 333 19.48 15.20 -20.22
C TRP A 333 18.18 14.44 -20.39
N PHE A 334 18.26 13.11 -20.37
CA PHE A 334 17.10 12.25 -20.50
C PHE A 334 16.88 11.46 -19.22
N SER A 335 15.62 11.35 -18.79
CA SER A 335 15.23 10.50 -17.67
C SER A 335 14.38 9.32 -18.16
N LEU A 336 14.69 8.13 -17.66
CA LEU A 336 13.96 6.90 -17.94
C LEU A 336 13.30 6.39 -16.66
N ASN A 337 11.98 6.48 -16.61
CA ASN A 337 11.18 6.04 -15.47
C ASN A 337 10.43 4.75 -15.81
N MET A 338 10.93 3.63 -15.28
CA MET A 338 10.33 2.31 -15.46
C MET A 338 9.40 1.94 -14.30
N GLY A 339 8.26 1.34 -14.62
CA GLY A 339 7.31 0.84 -13.64
C GLY A 339 6.47 -0.33 -14.16
N ILE A 340 5.74 -0.93 -13.23
CA ILE A 340 4.73 -1.96 -13.50
C ILE A 340 3.36 -1.45 -13.07
N VAL A 341 2.30 -1.86 -13.74
CA VAL A 341 0.92 -1.59 -13.36
C VAL A 341 0.36 -2.80 -12.65
N VAL A 342 -0.12 -2.59 -11.43
CA VAL A 342 -0.70 -3.63 -10.57
C VAL A 342 -1.95 -3.04 -9.92
N ASN A 343 -3.10 -3.71 -10.05
CA ASN A 343 -4.40 -3.19 -9.60
C ASN A 343 -4.72 -1.79 -10.18
N GLY A 344 -4.37 -1.53 -11.43
CA GLY A 344 -4.51 -0.22 -12.08
C GLY A 344 -3.61 0.90 -11.54
N GLN A 345 -2.71 0.63 -10.57
CA GLN A 345 -1.77 1.61 -10.04
C GLN A 345 -0.34 1.35 -10.55
N ARG A 346 0.39 2.41 -10.88
CA ARG A 346 1.79 2.32 -11.32
C ARG A 346 2.72 2.24 -10.10
N VAL A 347 3.53 1.19 -10.05
CA VAL A 347 4.58 0.99 -9.06
C VAL A 347 5.95 1.16 -9.72
N ALA A 348 6.82 1.96 -9.09
CA ALA A 348 8.18 2.16 -9.57
C ALA A 348 9.01 0.87 -9.47
N LEU A 349 9.68 0.48 -10.54
CA LEU A 349 10.39 -0.80 -10.60
C LEU A 349 11.75 -0.78 -9.89
N ALA A 350 12.42 0.37 -9.83
CA ALA A 350 13.75 0.53 -9.24
C ALA A 350 13.89 0.01 -7.79
N PRO A 351 13.04 0.40 -6.82
CA PRO A 351 13.14 -0.12 -5.45
C PRO A 351 12.90 -1.64 -5.36
N LEU A 352 12.02 -2.18 -6.21
CA LEU A 352 11.73 -3.62 -6.25
C LEU A 352 12.96 -4.41 -6.71
N LEU A 353 13.64 -3.93 -7.76
CA LEU A 353 14.86 -4.54 -8.27
C LEU A 353 16.02 -4.41 -7.28
N HIS A 354 16.11 -3.29 -6.56
CA HIS A 354 17.13 -3.10 -5.52
C HIS A 354 17.05 -4.18 -4.45
N GLU A 355 15.85 -4.42 -3.90
CA GLU A 355 15.65 -5.49 -2.91
C GLU A 355 15.86 -6.88 -3.52
N LEU A 356 15.42 -7.13 -4.76
CA LEU A 356 15.68 -8.39 -5.45
C LEU A 356 17.18 -8.69 -5.57
N PHE A 357 17.99 -7.72 -5.99
CA PHE A 357 19.43 -7.92 -6.21
C PHE A 357 20.21 -8.06 -4.90
N LYS A 358 19.72 -7.46 -3.83
CA LYS A 358 20.26 -7.63 -2.48
C LYS A 358 20.03 -9.04 -1.95
N VAL A 359 18.87 -9.63 -2.25
CA VAL A 359 18.47 -10.97 -1.78
C VAL A 359 19.01 -12.08 -2.69
N ASP A 360 19.08 -11.87 -3.99
CA ASP A 360 19.50 -12.85 -4.99
C ASP A 360 20.70 -12.35 -5.82
N PRO A 361 21.94 -12.68 -5.40
CA PRO A 361 23.15 -12.25 -6.09
C PRO A 361 23.27 -12.76 -7.54
N ARG A 362 22.48 -13.76 -7.95
CA ARG A 362 22.50 -14.29 -9.33
C ARG A 362 22.20 -13.23 -10.38
N TRP A 363 21.51 -12.16 -9.99
CA TRP A 363 21.16 -11.04 -10.87
C TRP A 363 22.32 -10.09 -11.18
N LEU A 364 23.38 -10.10 -10.37
CA LEU A 364 24.56 -9.25 -10.52
C LEU A 364 25.78 -10.01 -11.04
N ASP A 365 25.62 -11.29 -11.41
CA ASP A 365 26.67 -12.13 -11.99
C ASP A 365 26.29 -12.52 -13.43
N ALA A 366 27.13 -12.15 -14.40
CA ALA A 366 26.86 -12.37 -15.82
C ALA A 366 26.69 -13.86 -16.19
N LEU A 367 27.48 -14.75 -15.57
CA LEU A 367 27.45 -16.20 -15.86
C LEU A 367 26.21 -16.85 -15.27
N MET A 368 25.78 -16.43 -14.08
CA MET A 368 24.58 -16.94 -13.42
C MET A 368 23.32 -16.41 -14.10
N LEU A 369 23.31 -15.13 -14.50
CA LEU A 369 22.20 -14.53 -15.23
C LEU A 369 21.96 -15.21 -16.59
N ALA A 370 23.03 -15.63 -17.28
CA ALA A 370 22.94 -16.37 -18.54
C ALA A 370 22.39 -17.80 -18.37
N LYS A 371 22.60 -18.44 -17.20
CA LYS A 371 22.09 -19.78 -16.90
C LYS A 371 20.63 -19.81 -16.43
N MET A 372 20.12 -18.68 -15.96
CA MET A 372 18.74 -18.54 -15.50
C MET A 372 17.77 -18.79 -16.65
N LYS A 373 16.64 -19.46 -16.41
CA LYS A 373 15.64 -19.72 -17.49
C LYS A 373 14.81 -18.47 -17.74
N ASP A 374 14.33 -18.25 -18.96
CA ASP A 374 13.56 -17.03 -19.31
C ASP A 374 12.17 -17.03 -18.66
N ASN A 375 11.55 -18.19 -18.58
CA ASN A 375 10.25 -18.41 -17.92
C ASN A 375 10.35 -18.68 -16.41
N GLU A 376 11.54 -18.55 -15.82
CA GLU A 376 11.70 -18.67 -14.37
C GLU A 376 10.86 -17.59 -13.69
N ALA A 377 9.93 -17.99 -12.82
CA ALA A 377 9.06 -17.05 -12.11
C ALA A 377 9.84 -16.40 -10.96
N ILE A 378 9.94 -15.08 -11.01
CA ILE A 378 10.66 -14.24 -10.05
C ILE A 378 9.63 -13.48 -9.23
N GLU A 379 9.80 -13.52 -7.91
CA GLU A 379 8.93 -12.80 -6.98
C GLU A 379 9.53 -11.42 -6.68
N LEU A 380 8.75 -10.37 -6.92
CA LEU A 380 9.07 -9.01 -6.47
C LEU A 380 8.15 -8.64 -5.30
N TYR A 381 8.74 -7.99 -4.30
CA TYR A 381 8.05 -7.56 -3.08
C TYR A 381 7.67 -6.09 -3.19
N LEU A 382 6.37 -5.80 -3.18
CA LEU A 382 5.84 -4.45 -3.24
C LEU A 382 6.00 -3.74 -1.87
N PRO A 383 6.04 -2.39 -1.84
CA PRO A 383 6.21 -1.63 -0.60
C PRO A 383 5.07 -1.80 0.42
N ASP A 384 3.88 -2.19 -0.05
CA ASP A 384 2.68 -2.44 0.75
C ASP A 384 2.60 -3.89 1.31
N GLY A 385 3.63 -4.71 1.05
CA GLY A 385 3.67 -6.11 1.46
C GLY A 385 3.09 -7.10 0.45
N GLY A 386 2.51 -6.63 -0.66
CA GLY A 386 2.07 -7.47 -1.77
C GLY A 386 3.23 -8.14 -2.50
N ARG A 387 2.96 -9.23 -3.23
CA ARG A 387 3.96 -9.90 -4.09
C ARG A 387 3.47 -9.95 -5.52
N VAL A 388 4.35 -9.73 -6.48
CA VAL A 388 4.06 -9.97 -7.91
C VAL A 388 5.00 -11.04 -8.45
N LYS A 389 4.46 -11.93 -9.28
CA LYS A 389 5.27 -12.90 -10.04
C LYS A 389 5.51 -12.39 -11.44
N VAL A 390 6.77 -12.28 -11.80
CA VAL A 390 7.19 -11.82 -13.12
C VAL A 390 8.18 -12.81 -13.73
N PRO A 391 8.11 -13.09 -15.04
CA PRO A 391 9.06 -14.00 -15.65
C PRO A 391 10.42 -13.32 -15.77
N ALA A 392 11.49 -14.08 -15.52
CA ALA A 392 12.86 -13.56 -15.45
C ALA A 392 13.28 -12.81 -16.72
N GLU A 393 12.76 -13.21 -17.88
CA GLU A 393 12.98 -12.52 -19.16
C GLU A 393 12.64 -11.02 -19.15
N ARG A 394 11.76 -10.56 -18.24
CA ARG A 394 11.37 -9.15 -18.13
C ARG A 394 12.42 -8.31 -17.41
N ILE A 395 13.15 -8.92 -16.46
CA ILE A 395 14.14 -8.25 -15.62
C ILE A 395 15.55 -8.42 -16.19
N LYS A 396 15.86 -9.56 -16.81
CA LYS A 396 17.19 -9.90 -17.35
C LYS A 396 17.83 -8.79 -18.18
N PRO A 397 17.12 -8.11 -19.10
CA PRO A 397 17.73 -7.04 -19.88
C PRO A 397 18.23 -5.88 -19.01
N LEU A 398 17.44 -5.51 -18.00
CA LEU A 398 17.81 -4.45 -17.04
C LEU A 398 19.02 -4.86 -16.20
N ALA A 399 19.02 -6.09 -15.70
CA ALA A 399 20.12 -6.63 -14.92
C ALA A 399 21.42 -6.73 -15.74
N ARG A 400 21.36 -7.14 -17.02
CA ARG A 400 22.51 -7.12 -17.94
C ARG A 400 23.06 -5.72 -18.11
N THR A 401 22.19 -4.73 -18.35
CA THR A 401 22.60 -3.33 -18.45
C THR A 401 23.32 -2.88 -17.18
N LEU A 402 22.83 -3.23 -15.99
CA LEU A 402 23.47 -2.88 -14.73
C LEU A 402 24.82 -3.58 -14.53
N ILE A 403 24.92 -4.88 -14.76
CA ILE A 403 26.20 -5.62 -14.66
C ILE A 403 27.24 -4.98 -15.58
N GLU A 404 26.87 -4.70 -16.83
CA GLU A 404 27.77 -4.10 -17.82
C GLU A 404 28.15 -2.64 -17.48
N LEU A 405 27.29 -1.92 -16.74
CA LEU A 405 27.60 -0.60 -16.18
C LEU A 405 28.57 -0.67 -14.99
N PHE A 406 28.41 -1.66 -14.10
CA PHE A 406 29.26 -1.82 -12.92
C PHE A 406 30.64 -2.45 -13.22
N ASP A 407 30.74 -3.32 -14.24
CA ASP A 407 32.03 -3.87 -14.70
C ASP A 407 32.88 -2.83 -15.47
N GLY A 408 32.28 -1.70 -15.87
CA GLY A 408 32.96 -0.53 -16.44
C GLY A 408 33.48 0.43 -15.38
N LYS A 409 34.52 0.05 -14.62
CA LYS A 409 35.22 0.86 -13.58
C LYS A 409 34.30 1.50 -12.51
N ALA A 410 34.27 0.83 -11.36
CA ALA A 410 33.64 1.23 -10.11
C ALA A 410 33.86 2.72 -9.70
N GLY A 411 32.80 3.38 -9.22
CA GLY A 411 32.96 4.48 -8.26
C GLY A 411 31.98 5.67 -8.22
N SER A 412 30.72 5.60 -8.65
CA SER A 412 29.78 6.73 -8.41
C SER A 412 28.32 6.31 -8.19
N GLU A 413 27.67 6.98 -7.22
CA GLU A 413 26.29 6.75 -6.72
C GLU A 413 25.17 7.23 -7.68
N GLU A 414 25.48 7.63 -8.91
CA GLU A 414 24.48 7.98 -9.93
C GLU A 414 24.68 7.13 -11.19
N ILE A 415 23.59 6.49 -11.65
CA ILE A 415 23.54 5.83 -12.96
C ILE A 415 23.46 6.93 -14.02
N ARG A 416 24.59 7.25 -14.64
CA ARG A 416 24.64 8.18 -15.78
C ARG A 416 24.89 7.39 -17.06
N LEU A 417 23.87 7.31 -17.92
CA LEU A 417 23.97 6.71 -19.24
C LEU A 417 24.73 7.65 -20.18
N SER A 418 25.77 7.15 -20.83
CA SER A 418 26.55 7.89 -21.83
C SER A 418 25.90 7.77 -23.21
N ARG A 419 25.80 8.86 -23.96
CA ARG A 419 25.24 8.89 -25.33
C ARG A 419 25.97 8.02 -26.37
N TYR A 420 27.11 7.44 -26.03
CA TYR A 420 27.81 6.45 -26.88
C TYR A 420 27.22 5.03 -26.76
N ASP A 421 26.25 4.84 -25.88
CA ASP A 421 25.52 3.59 -25.68
C ASP A 421 24.31 3.43 -26.62
N VAL A 422 24.42 3.95 -27.85
CA VAL A 422 23.33 3.98 -28.86
C VAL A 422 22.78 2.58 -29.16
N ALA A 423 23.65 1.56 -29.17
CA ALA A 423 23.23 0.16 -29.33
C ALA A 423 22.45 -0.38 -28.10
N ARG A 424 22.62 0.24 -26.93
CA ARG A 424 21.98 -0.16 -25.65
C ARG A 424 20.58 0.42 -25.52
N ILE A 425 20.37 1.66 -25.98
CA ILE A 425 19.05 2.30 -26.05
C ILE A 425 18.16 1.58 -27.07
N ASP A 426 18.69 1.22 -28.24
CA ASP A 426 17.98 0.48 -29.28
C ASP A 426 17.56 -0.93 -28.81
N ALA A 427 18.32 -1.54 -27.89
CA ALA A 427 17.99 -2.82 -27.26
C ALA A 427 16.88 -2.71 -26.20
N LEU A 428 16.79 -1.57 -25.51
CA LEU A 428 15.71 -1.27 -24.55
C LEU A 428 14.42 -0.82 -25.26
N SER A 429 14.53 -0.10 -26.38
CA SER A 429 13.38 0.37 -27.16
C SER A 429 12.72 -0.73 -28.00
N ASN A 430 13.49 -1.73 -28.44
CA ASN A 430 12.97 -2.92 -29.15
C ASN A 430 12.44 -4.01 -28.21
N MET A 431 12.16 -3.67 -26.95
CA MET A 431 11.40 -4.56 -26.09
C MET A 431 9.94 -4.49 -26.52
N ASP A 432 9.48 -5.42 -27.37
CA ASP A 432 8.04 -5.67 -27.73
C ASP A 432 7.12 -5.95 -26.51
N ARG A 433 7.65 -5.74 -25.32
CA ARG A 433 7.22 -6.21 -24.02
C ARG A 433 6.94 -5.07 -23.04
N TRP A 434 7.21 -3.83 -23.42
CA TRP A 434 7.03 -2.62 -22.62
C TRP A 434 6.25 -1.57 -23.40
N GLU A 435 5.30 -0.92 -22.74
CA GLU A 435 4.60 0.23 -23.29
C GLU A 435 5.38 1.51 -22.96
N PHE A 436 6.11 2.02 -23.94
CA PHE A 436 6.88 3.26 -23.79
C PHE A 436 6.09 4.48 -24.26
N LYS A 437 5.92 5.46 -23.38
CA LYS A 437 5.50 6.82 -23.76
C LYS A 437 6.75 7.65 -24.07
N GLY A 438 6.78 8.29 -25.24
CA GLY A 438 7.94 9.07 -25.72
C GLY A 438 8.91 8.29 -26.61
N ALA A 439 8.54 7.10 -27.10
CA ALA A 439 9.38 6.25 -27.95
C ALA A 439 9.87 6.94 -29.24
N ASP A 440 9.10 7.89 -29.77
CA ASP A 440 9.47 8.66 -30.97
C ASP A 440 10.70 9.55 -30.74
N ALA A 441 10.83 10.14 -29.55
CA ALA A 441 12.00 10.95 -29.18
C ALA A 441 13.26 10.07 -29.09
N LEU A 442 13.12 8.88 -28.49
CA LEU A 442 14.19 7.89 -28.37
C LEU A 442 14.66 7.37 -29.73
N THR A 443 13.71 7.06 -30.62
CA THR A 443 13.99 6.59 -31.98
C THR A 443 14.65 7.68 -32.81
N SER A 444 14.18 8.92 -32.70
CA SER A 444 14.74 10.09 -33.38
C SER A 444 16.15 10.44 -32.89
N LEU A 445 16.43 10.24 -31.61
CA LEU A 445 17.77 10.40 -31.02
C LEU A 445 18.71 9.29 -31.52
N ALA A 446 18.26 8.04 -31.49
CA ALA A 446 19.03 6.91 -31.97
C ALA A 446 19.32 6.99 -33.48
N GLN A 447 18.42 7.56 -34.29
CA GLN A 447 18.66 7.82 -35.72
C GLN A 447 19.64 8.98 -35.95
N ARG A 448 19.53 10.09 -35.20
CA ARG A 448 20.47 11.23 -35.29
C ARG A 448 21.91 10.81 -34.97
N LEU A 449 22.09 10.00 -33.93
CA LEU A 449 23.40 9.53 -33.49
C LEU A 449 23.98 8.39 -34.36
N ARG A 450 23.15 7.66 -35.11
CA ARG A 450 23.62 6.67 -36.10
C ARG A 450 24.17 7.30 -37.37
N ASN A 451 23.74 8.52 -37.69
CA ASN A 451 24.07 9.21 -38.94
C ASN A 451 25.24 10.21 -38.82
N THR A 452 25.94 10.25 -37.68
CA THR A 452 27.10 11.10 -37.49
C THR A 452 28.36 10.54 -38.15
N SER A 453 28.81 11.18 -39.22
CA SER A 453 30.19 11.07 -39.71
C SER A 453 31.14 11.41 -38.55
N GLY A 454 32.14 10.58 -38.29
CA GLY A 454 33.06 10.79 -37.15
C GLY A 454 33.75 12.15 -37.13
N ILE A 455 34.42 12.46 -36.01
CA ILE A 455 35.10 13.75 -35.76
C ILE A 455 36.02 14.09 -36.94
N GLN A 456 35.73 15.20 -37.62
CA GLN A 456 36.54 15.69 -38.74
C GLN A 456 37.70 16.52 -38.22
N ALA A 457 38.86 16.42 -38.87
CA ALA A 457 40.02 17.25 -38.52
C ALA A 457 39.71 18.73 -38.79
N VAL A 458 40.00 19.59 -37.82
CA VAL A 458 39.77 21.04 -37.90
C VAL A 458 41.12 21.76 -37.86
N GLN A 459 41.26 22.82 -38.66
CA GLN A 459 42.42 23.70 -38.61
C GLN A 459 42.23 24.84 -37.61
N ALA A 460 43.32 25.40 -37.10
CA ALA A 460 43.25 26.56 -36.23
C ALA A 460 42.59 27.74 -36.97
N PRO A 461 41.71 28.52 -36.31
CA PRO A 461 41.02 29.65 -36.94
C PRO A 461 42.01 30.73 -37.39
N GLU A 462 41.69 31.42 -38.48
CA GLU A 462 42.53 32.49 -39.01
C GLU A 462 42.71 33.62 -37.98
N GLY A 463 43.93 34.12 -37.80
CA GLY A 463 44.21 35.18 -36.84
C GLY A 463 44.27 34.74 -35.37
N PHE A 464 44.23 33.43 -35.09
CA PHE A 464 44.55 32.92 -33.75
C PHE A 464 46.06 33.05 -33.49
N ALA A 465 46.45 33.79 -32.46
CA ALA A 465 47.85 34.19 -32.23
C ALA A 465 48.77 33.03 -31.78
N LEU A 466 48.20 31.93 -31.29
CA LEU A 466 48.95 30.77 -30.79
C LEU A 466 48.89 29.62 -31.79
N GLU A 467 50.02 28.96 -32.01
CA GLU A 467 50.05 27.71 -32.77
C GLU A 467 49.53 26.55 -31.90
N LEU A 468 48.37 26.00 -32.25
CA LEU A 468 47.78 24.86 -31.52
C LEU A 468 48.58 23.59 -31.79
N ARG A 469 48.91 22.86 -30.72
CA ARG A 469 49.54 21.54 -30.81
C ARG A 469 48.55 20.51 -31.36
N HIS A 470 49.06 19.38 -31.87
CA HIS A 470 48.21 18.34 -32.48
C HIS A 470 47.04 17.89 -31.61
N TYR A 471 47.29 17.58 -30.33
CA TYR A 471 46.23 17.18 -29.39
C TYR A 471 45.23 18.32 -29.09
N GLN A 472 45.64 19.59 -29.22
CA GLN A 472 44.74 20.73 -29.07
C GLN A 472 43.86 20.93 -30.30
N LEU A 473 44.35 20.60 -31.49
CA LEU A 473 43.55 20.53 -32.71
C LEU A 473 42.54 19.38 -32.64
N GLU A 474 42.91 18.24 -32.06
CA GLU A 474 41.96 17.15 -31.77
C GLU A 474 40.87 17.59 -30.79
N GLY A 475 41.24 18.29 -29.70
CA GLY A 475 40.29 18.88 -28.76
C GLY A 475 39.36 19.91 -29.43
N LEU A 476 39.89 20.77 -30.30
CA LEU A 476 39.11 21.73 -31.08
C LEU A 476 38.14 21.04 -32.06
N ALA A 477 38.62 20.00 -32.77
CA ALA A 477 37.80 19.18 -33.66
C ALA A 477 36.65 18.50 -32.92
N TRP A 478 36.91 18.01 -31.71
CA TRP A 478 35.87 17.46 -30.84
C TRP A 478 34.84 18.51 -30.41
N LEU A 479 35.28 19.71 -30.01
CA LEU A 479 34.37 20.81 -29.65
C LEU A 479 33.50 21.24 -30.84
N GLN A 480 34.06 21.27 -32.06
CA GLN A 480 33.31 21.55 -33.29
C GLN A 480 32.30 20.46 -33.60
N TYR A 481 32.69 19.20 -33.47
CA TYR A 481 31.76 18.07 -33.60
C TYR A 481 30.60 18.18 -32.61
N LEU A 482 30.86 18.46 -31.33
CA LEU A 482 29.81 18.66 -30.34
C LEU A 482 28.83 19.76 -30.76
N ARG A 483 29.36 20.89 -31.24
CA ARG A 483 28.56 22.01 -31.69
C ARG A 483 27.69 21.67 -32.90
N GLU A 484 28.24 21.01 -33.91
CA GLU A 484 27.50 20.56 -35.10
C GLU A 484 26.35 19.61 -34.76
N GLN A 485 26.51 18.81 -33.70
CA GLN A 485 25.51 17.87 -33.23
C GLN A 485 24.54 18.44 -32.18
N ASN A 486 24.64 19.74 -31.84
CA ASN A 486 23.91 20.37 -30.73
C ASN A 486 24.08 19.63 -29.39
N LEU A 487 25.31 19.18 -29.12
CA LEU A 487 25.67 18.43 -27.92
C LEU A 487 26.50 19.29 -26.96
N ALA A 488 26.31 19.09 -25.66
CA ALA A 488 27.23 19.59 -24.63
C ALA A 488 28.35 18.56 -24.34
N GLY A 489 29.46 18.99 -23.73
CA GLY A 489 30.55 18.11 -23.36
C GLY A 489 31.47 18.68 -22.29
N ILE A 490 32.22 17.80 -21.64
CA ILE A 490 33.24 18.16 -20.65
C ILE A 490 34.61 17.95 -21.28
N LEU A 491 35.33 19.04 -21.52
CA LEU A 491 36.72 18.99 -21.97
C LEU A 491 37.63 18.73 -20.76
N ALA A 492 37.87 17.45 -20.48
CA ALA A 492 38.57 16.96 -19.28
C ALA A 492 40.07 16.68 -19.51
N ASP A 493 40.74 17.45 -20.36
CA ASP A 493 42.19 17.35 -20.54
C ASP A 493 42.93 17.60 -19.22
N ASP A 494 44.09 16.96 -19.05
CA ASP A 494 44.95 17.17 -17.89
C ASP A 494 45.34 18.66 -17.68
N MET A 495 45.68 19.01 -16.43
CA MET A 495 46.11 20.36 -16.08
C MET A 495 47.38 20.74 -16.86
N GLY A 496 47.39 21.92 -17.47
CA GLY A 496 48.52 22.42 -18.26
C GLY A 496 48.48 22.10 -19.75
N LEU A 497 47.52 21.32 -20.24
CA LEU A 497 47.37 21.01 -21.68
C LEU A 497 46.74 22.15 -22.51
N GLY A 498 46.39 23.28 -21.89
CA GLY A 498 45.93 24.48 -22.61
C GLY A 498 44.46 24.44 -23.05
N LYS A 499 43.56 24.01 -22.16
CA LYS A 499 42.10 24.03 -22.38
C LYS A 499 41.56 25.41 -22.74
N THR A 500 42.13 26.47 -22.16
CA THR A 500 41.76 27.86 -22.48
C THR A 500 41.98 28.18 -23.96
N ALA A 501 43.15 27.80 -24.50
CA ALA A 501 43.46 28.00 -25.92
C ALA A 501 42.50 27.24 -26.83
N GLN A 502 42.14 26.00 -26.49
CA GLN A 502 41.14 25.22 -27.25
C GLN A 502 39.75 25.88 -27.22
N ALA A 503 39.31 26.38 -26.06
CA ALA A 503 38.03 27.07 -25.92
C ALA A 503 37.98 28.41 -26.69
N LEU A 504 39.05 29.20 -26.64
CA LEU A 504 39.15 30.46 -27.39
C LEU A 504 39.22 30.22 -28.89
N ALA A 505 39.95 29.20 -29.35
CA ALA A 505 39.97 28.79 -30.74
C ALA A 505 38.58 28.33 -31.21
N HIS A 506 37.84 27.58 -30.38
CA HIS A 506 36.46 27.19 -30.68
C HIS A 506 35.56 28.43 -30.86
N LEU A 507 35.60 29.38 -29.94
CA LEU A 507 34.81 30.62 -30.02
C LEU A 507 35.15 31.47 -31.25
N LEU A 508 36.44 31.60 -31.58
CA LEU A 508 36.87 32.34 -32.77
C LEU A 508 36.38 31.67 -34.04
N LEU A 509 36.43 30.34 -34.11
CA LEU A 509 35.93 29.59 -35.26
C LEU A 509 34.40 29.71 -35.41
N GLU A 510 33.64 29.64 -34.31
CA GLU A 510 32.18 29.90 -34.35
C GLU A 510 31.86 31.31 -34.85
N LYS A 511 32.65 32.30 -34.43
CA LYS A 511 32.51 33.69 -34.90
C LYS A 511 32.80 33.84 -36.39
N GLN A 512 33.86 33.20 -36.89
CA GLN A 512 34.24 33.25 -38.30
C GLN A 512 33.23 32.53 -39.20
N MET A 513 32.65 31.42 -38.72
CA MET A 513 31.64 30.65 -39.44
C MET A 513 30.22 31.26 -39.33
N GLY A 514 30.07 32.43 -38.68
CA GLY A 514 28.80 33.13 -38.53
C GLY A 514 27.78 32.42 -37.63
N ARG A 515 28.21 31.42 -36.85
CA ARG A 515 27.36 30.62 -35.95
C ARG A 515 27.25 31.20 -34.54
N MET A 516 27.96 32.29 -34.27
CA MET A 516 27.92 33.03 -33.02
C MET A 516 27.03 34.27 -33.18
N ASP A 517 25.73 34.11 -32.96
CA ASP A 517 24.69 35.15 -33.06
C ASP A 517 24.38 35.85 -31.73
N ARG A 518 24.95 35.35 -30.62
CA ARG A 518 24.73 35.83 -29.24
C ARG A 518 26.06 35.93 -28.47
N PRO A 519 26.11 36.71 -27.38
CA PRO A 519 27.29 36.76 -26.51
C PRO A 519 27.60 35.42 -25.86
N SER A 520 28.89 35.06 -25.81
CA SER A 520 29.36 33.89 -25.05
C SER A 520 29.67 34.27 -23.61
N LEU A 521 29.24 33.46 -22.65
CA LEU A 521 29.53 33.62 -21.23
C LEU A 521 30.55 32.58 -20.78
N ILE A 522 31.61 33.02 -20.13
CA ILE A 522 32.62 32.14 -19.51
C ILE A 522 32.57 32.38 -18.00
N VAL A 523 32.36 31.31 -17.23
CA VAL A 523 32.34 31.34 -15.76
C VAL A 523 33.60 30.67 -15.24
N LEU A 524 34.37 31.38 -14.42
CA LEU A 524 35.63 30.90 -13.85
C LEU A 524 35.89 31.50 -12.46
N PRO A 525 36.74 30.87 -11.62
CA PRO A 525 37.18 31.45 -10.36
C PRO A 525 37.80 32.84 -10.52
N THR A 526 37.59 33.72 -9.53
CA THR A 526 38.05 35.12 -9.58
C THR A 526 39.55 35.26 -9.85
N SER A 527 40.36 34.31 -9.38
CA SER A 527 41.81 34.29 -9.58
C SER A 527 42.25 34.07 -11.03
N LEU A 528 41.38 33.51 -11.88
CA LEU A 528 41.71 33.19 -13.28
C LEU A 528 41.24 34.26 -14.27
N ILE A 529 40.52 35.30 -13.82
CA ILE A 529 39.95 36.36 -14.67
C ILE A 529 41.04 37.08 -15.47
N PHE A 530 42.15 37.42 -14.81
CA PHE A 530 43.25 38.15 -15.48
C PHE A 530 43.94 37.31 -16.54
N ASN A 531 44.11 36.00 -16.31
CA ASN A 531 44.72 35.09 -17.27
C ASN A 531 43.83 34.93 -18.51
N TRP A 532 42.54 34.67 -18.32
CA TRP A 532 41.59 34.55 -19.43
C TRP A 532 41.47 35.85 -20.23
N LYS A 533 41.48 37.02 -19.56
CA LYS A 533 41.45 38.33 -20.23
C LYS A 533 42.73 38.64 -21.02
N SER A 534 43.87 38.09 -20.59
CA SER A 534 45.13 38.28 -21.31
C SER A 534 45.28 37.31 -22.49
N GLU A 535 44.68 36.12 -22.40
CA GLU A 535 44.72 35.11 -23.46
C GLU A 535 43.67 35.33 -24.55
N ALA A 536 42.50 35.91 -24.20
CA ALA A 536 41.43 36.31 -25.11
C ALA A 536 41.69 37.67 -25.77
#